data_AF-A0A413PH65-F1
#
_entry.id   AF-A0A413PH65-F1
#
_cell.length_a   1.000
_cell.length_b   1.000
_cell.length_c   1.000
_cell.angle_alpha   90.00
_cell.angle_beta   90.00
_cell.angle_gamma   90.00
#
_symmetry.space_group_name_H-M   'P 1'
#
loop_
_entity.id
_entity.type
_entity.pdbx_description
1 polymer ?
#
loop_
_entity_poly.entity_id
_entity_poly.type
_entity_poly.pdbx_seq_one_letter_code
_entity_poly.pdbx_strand_id
1 'polypeptide(L)'
;MANRAYKFRIYPNDEQKILFAKTFGCVRMVYNRWLDRKIRQYEENKTNVTYTICAKEMAAMKKTEEYRFLKEADSIALQQALRHLDTAFQNFFKQPKTGFPRFKSKKRNKNSYSTVCINGNITLSNGYLRLPKIGQIRLKQHRIIPEGYRLKSVTVSQTPSGKYYASILFEYEDQVQERKLQKFLGLDFSMHELYRDSNG
;
A
#
# COMPACT_ATOMS: atom_id res chain seq x y z
N MET A 1 -4.51 -19.25 -3.16
CA MET A 1 -4.99 -17.99 -2.53
C MET A 1 -4.61 -16.84 -3.43
N ALA A 2 -5.61 -16.14 -3.97
CA ALA A 2 -5.41 -14.98 -4.83
C ALA A 2 -5.67 -13.69 -4.05
N ASN A 3 -5.15 -12.56 -4.57
CA ASN A 3 -5.31 -11.25 -3.96
C ASN A 3 -6.03 -10.30 -4.91
N ARG A 4 -7.01 -9.55 -4.40
CA ARG A 4 -7.74 -8.52 -5.16
C ARG A 4 -7.86 -7.24 -4.36
N ALA A 5 -7.51 -6.12 -4.98
CA ALA A 5 -7.62 -4.80 -4.37
C ALA A 5 -8.89 -4.07 -4.85
N TYR A 6 -9.63 -3.47 -3.91
CA TYR A 6 -10.74 -2.57 -4.21
C TYR A 6 -10.38 -1.15 -3.77
N LYS A 7 -10.47 -0.21 -4.70
CA LYS A 7 -10.19 1.21 -4.43
C LYS A 7 -11.48 1.98 -4.23
N PHE A 8 -11.64 2.59 -3.05
CA PHE A 8 -12.80 3.37 -2.69
C PHE A 8 -12.45 4.81 -2.33
N ARG A 9 -13.41 5.70 -2.53
CA ARG A 9 -13.35 7.09 -2.11
C ARG A 9 -13.67 7.17 -0.62
N ILE A 10 -12.83 7.85 0.16
CA ILE A 10 -13.08 8.10 1.59
C ILE A 10 -13.22 9.60 1.87
N TYR A 11 -13.94 9.94 2.93
CA TYR A 11 -14.26 11.31 3.33
C TYR A 11 -13.84 11.54 4.79
N PRO A 12 -12.56 11.83 5.04
CA PRO A 12 -12.11 12.19 6.37
C PRO A 12 -12.65 13.55 6.79
N ASN A 13 -12.95 13.69 8.09
CA ASN A 13 -13.16 15.00 8.72
C ASN A 13 -11.81 15.74 8.90
N ASP A 14 -11.84 16.96 9.41
CA ASP A 14 -10.63 17.80 9.48
C ASP A 14 -9.57 17.25 10.44
N GLU A 15 -9.97 16.71 11.58
CA GLU A 15 -9.06 16.02 12.52
C GLU A 15 -8.37 14.82 11.86
N GLN A 16 -9.12 14.00 11.14
CA GLN A 16 -8.60 12.85 10.40
C GLN A 16 -7.65 13.27 9.27
N LYS A 17 -7.91 14.39 8.59
CA LYS A 17 -6.99 14.95 7.58
C LYS A 17 -5.66 15.34 8.21
N ILE A 18 -5.68 15.95 9.40
CA ILE A 18 -4.45 16.28 10.16
C ILE A 18 -3.69 15.00 10.52
N LEU A 19 -4.37 14.00 11.06
CA LEU A 19 -3.75 12.71 11.40
C LEU A 19 -3.17 11.99 10.17
N PHE A 20 -3.86 12.04 9.03
CA PHE A 20 -3.32 11.53 7.78
C PHE A 20 -2.07 12.29 7.32
N ALA A 21 -2.09 13.62 7.37
CA ALA A 21 -0.94 14.43 7.00
C ALA A 21 0.29 14.11 7.87
N LYS A 22 0.09 13.97 9.19
CA LYS A 22 1.11 13.52 10.14
C LYS A 22 1.62 12.12 9.77
N THR A 23 0.72 11.18 9.55
CA THR A 23 1.06 9.79 9.19
C THR A 23 1.88 9.73 7.89
N PHE A 24 1.47 10.45 6.84
CA PHE A 24 2.23 10.55 5.59
C PHE A 24 3.63 11.12 5.80
N GLY A 25 3.76 12.13 6.66
CA GLY A 25 5.04 12.71 7.07
C GLY A 25 5.94 11.68 7.76
N CYS A 26 5.40 10.98 8.76
CA CYS A 26 6.13 9.98 9.54
C CYS A 26 6.62 8.81 8.66
N VAL A 27 5.74 8.21 7.84
CA VAL A 27 6.17 7.09 6.97
C VAL A 27 7.18 7.52 5.91
N ARG A 28 7.10 8.76 5.42
CA ARG A 28 8.09 9.31 4.48
C ARG A 28 9.45 9.47 5.18
N MET A 29 9.45 10.04 6.38
CA MET A 29 10.68 10.25 7.15
C MET A 29 11.34 8.90 7.47
N VAL A 30 10.57 7.92 7.97
CA VAL A 30 11.07 6.57 8.24
C VAL A 30 11.63 5.93 6.97
N TYR A 31 10.91 5.98 5.85
CA TYR A 31 11.44 5.42 4.60
C TYR A 31 12.79 6.05 4.21
N ASN A 32 12.88 7.39 4.23
CA ASN A 32 14.08 8.10 3.80
C ASN A 32 15.26 7.87 4.75
N ARG A 33 15.03 7.91 6.07
CA ARG A 33 16.09 7.74 7.05
C ARG A 33 16.76 6.38 6.93
N TRP A 34 15.98 5.32 6.74
CA TRP A 34 16.56 3.98 6.58
C TRP A 34 17.09 3.71 5.17
N LEU A 35 16.62 4.43 4.16
CA LEU A 35 17.28 4.43 2.85
C LEU A 35 18.71 5.00 2.98
N ASP A 36 18.86 6.16 3.61
CA ASP A 36 20.16 6.79 3.88
C ASP A 36 21.06 5.89 4.75
N ARG A 37 20.53 5.31 5.84
CA ARG A 37 21.26 4.35 6.69
C ARG A 37 21.78 3.14 5.90
N LYS A 38 20.97 2.57 5.00
CA LYS A 38 21.36 1.44 4.14
C LYS A 38 22.41 1.84 3.11
N ILE A 39 22.30 3.04 2.52
CA ILE A 39 23.31 3.58 1.60
C ILE A 39 24.66 3.71 2.30
N ARG A 40 24.70 4.39 3.47
CA ARG A 40 25.94 4.56 4.25
C ARG A 40 26.58 3.24 4.65
N GLN A 41 25.78 2.28 5.12
CA GLN A 41 26.27 0.94 5.47
C GLN A 41 26.97 0.26 4.29
N TYR A 42 26.41 0.41 3.10
CA TYR A 42 26.95 -0.17 1.88
C TYR A 42 28.18 0.60 1.39
N GLU A 43 28.22 1.92 1.56
CA GLU A 43 29.39 2.74 1.24
C GLU A 43 30.58 2.35 2.11
N GLU A 44 30.38 2.20 3.42
CA GLU A 44 31.41 1.87 4.42
C GLU A 44 31.89 0.41 4.31
N ASN A 45 30.96 -0.55 4.37
CA ASN A 45 31.31 -1.97 4.59
C ASN A 45 30.87 -2.89 3.45
N LYS A 46 30.24 -2.36 2.39
CA LYS A 46 29.64 -3.13 1.28
C LYS A 46 28.60 -4.17 1.73
N THR A 47 28.01 -3.96 2.91
CA THR A 47 26.96 -4.82 3.48
C THR A 47 25.60 -4.12 3.49
N ASN A 48 24.53 -4.90 3.71
CA ASN A 48 23.15 -4.40 3.78
C ASN A 48 22.58 -4.60 5.19
N VAL A 49 21.81 -3.61 5.66
CA VAL A 49 21.08 -3.71 6.92
C VAL A 49 19.73 -4.41 6.68
N THR A 50 19.45 -5.47 7.43
CA THR A 50 18.19 -6.21 7.31
C THR A 50 17.01 -5.42 7.90
N TYR A 51 15.79 -5.76 7.47
CA TYR A 51 14.57 -5.20 8.05
C TYR A 51 14.52 -5.32 9.58
N THR A 52 14.95 -6.44 10.14
CA THR A 52 14.87 -6.71 11.58
C THR A 52 15.74 -5.75 12.39
N ILE A 53 16.94 -5.43 11.90
CA ILE A 53 17.82 -4.43 12.51
C ILE A 53 17.16 -3.04 12.39
N CYS A 54 16.71 -2.66 11.19
CA CYS A 54 16.04 -1.38 10.96
C CYS A 54 14.83 -1.19 11.90
N ALA A 55 14.02 -2.23 12.09
CA ALA A 55 12.85 -2.20 12.94
C ALA A 55 13.20 -2.04 14.43
N LYS A 56 14.28 -2.69 14.90
CA LYS A 56 14.81 -2.53 16.26
C LYS A 56 15.33 -1.11 16.50
N GLU A 57 16.14 -0.58 15.57
CA GLU A 57 16.62 0.80 15.61
C GLU A 57 15.46 1.80 15.65
N MET A 58 14.44 1.60 14.80
CA MET A 58 13.24 2.43 14.79
C MET A 58 12.48 2.37 16.11
N ALA A 59 12.38 1.18 16.71
CA ALA A 59 11.72 1.02 18.00
C ALA A 59 12.45 1.76 19.13
N ALA A 60 13.79 1.73 19.14
CA ALA A 60 14.60 2.47 20.10
C ALA A 60 14.49 3.99 19.88
N MET A 61 14.61 4.42 18.63
CA MET A 61 14.53 5.83 18.23
C MET A 61 13.22 6.49 18.67
N LYS A 62 12.09 5.81 18.52
CA LYS A 62 10.77 6.31 18.97
C LYS A 62 10.69 6.63 20.47
N LYS A 63 11.62 6.14 21.29
CA LYS A 63 11.66 6.42 22.74
C LYS A 63 12.36 7.74 23.07
N THR A 64 13.15 8.29 22.15
CA THR A 64 13.81 9.60 22.31
C THR A 64 12.81 10.75 22.19
N GLU A 65 13.13 11.90 22.79
CA GLU A 65 12.26 13.08 22.75
C GLU A 65 12.06 13.60 21.32
N GLU A 66 13.15 13.69 20.57
CA GLU A 66 13.18 14.20 19.19
C GLU A 66 12.22 13.44 18.27
N TYR A 67 12.08 12.12 18.45
CA TYR A 67 11.27 11.25 17.58
C TYR A 67 9.96 10.78 18.23
N ARG A 68 9.55 11.39 19.33
CA ARG A 68 8.32 11.04 20.05
C ARG A 68 7.07 11.17 19.16
N PHE A 69 7.05 12.15 18.25
CA PHE A 69 5.94 12.39 17.30
C PHE A 69 5.62 11.18 16.40
N LEU A 70 6.57 10.25 16.20
CA LEU A 70 6.31 9.01 15.46
C LEU A 70 5.25 8.13 16.16
N LYS A 71 5.04 8.27 17.48
CA LYS A 71 4.02 7.52 18.22
C LYS A 71 2.59 7.98 17.91
N GLU A 72 2.42 9.15 17.29
CA GLU A 72 1.12 9.63 16.82
C GLU A 72 0.63 8.84 15.60
N ALA A 73 1.55 8.33 14.79
CA ALA A 73 1.24 7.47 13.65
C ALA A 73 1.01 6.02 14.08
N ASP A 74 0.24 5.28 13.27
CA ASP A 74 0.08 3.84 13.42
C ASP A 74 1.45 3.14 13.32
N SER A 75 1.77 2.32 14.32
CA SER A 75 3.05 1.61 14.39
C SER A 75 3.19 0.60 13.25
N ILE A 76 2.09 0.02 12.79
CA ILE A 76 2.06 -0.90 11.66
C ILE A 76 2.41 -0.14 10.38
N ALA A 77 1.89 1.08 10.19
CA ALA A 77 2.22 1.92 9.05
C ALA A 77 3.71 2.27 8.97
N LEU A 78 4.35 2.58 10.11
CA LEU A 78 5.80 2.83 10.16
C LEU A 78 6.61 1.58 9.81
N GLN A 79 6.20 0.41 10.31
CA GLN A 79 6.83 -0.87 9.94
C GLN A 79 6.65 -1.17 8.45
N GLN A 80 5.47 -0.92 7.89
CA GLN A 80 5.22 -1.09 6.44
C GLN A 80 6.11 -0.18 5.60
N ALA A 81 6.44 1.03 6.06
CA ALA A 81 7.40 1.90 5.36
C ALA A 81 8.78 1.23 5.23
N LEU A 82 9.28 0.59 6.30
CA LEU A 82 10.52 -0.18 6.27
C LEU A 82 10.40 -1.43 5.39
N ARG A 83 9.25 -2.12 5.40
CA ARG A 83 9.02 -3.28 4.51
C ARG A 83 9.03 -2.89 3.04
N HIS A 84 8.37 -1.79 2.68
CA HIS A 84 8.40 -1.27 1.33
C HIS A 84 9.82 -0.89 0.87
N LEU A 85 10.64 -0.36 1.77
CA LEU A 85 12.05 -0.11 1.48
C LEU A 85 12.80 -1.43 1.23
N ASP A 86 12.62 -2.41 2.10
CA ASP A 86 13.29 -3.71 1.98
C ASP A 86 12.90 -4.43 0.68
N THR A 87 11.60 -4.47 0.35
CA THR A 87 11.11 -5.00 -0.92
C THR A 87 11.68 -4.24 -2.12
N ALA A 88 11.79 -2.90 -2.05
CA ALA A 88 12.38 -2.12 -3.13
C ALA A 88 13.86 -2.47 -3.37
N PHE A 89 14.64 -2.66 -2.29
CA PHE A 89 16.02 -3.13 -2.38
C PHE A 89 16.10 -4.55 -2.94
N GLN A 90 15.26 -5.48 -2.45
CA GLN A 90 15.22 -6.84 -2.97
C GLN A 90 14.88 -6.87 -4.47
N ASN A 91 13.93 -6.05 -4.90
CA ASN A 91 13.55 -5.95 -6.31
C ASN A 91 14.67 -5.34 -7.16
N PHE A 92 15.41 -4.36 -6.66
CA PHE A 92 16.59 -3.83 -7.35
C PHE A 92 17.63 -4.92 -7.65
N PHE A 93 17.87 -5.85 -6.73
CA PHE A 93 18.80 -6.96 -6.96
C PHE A 93 18.20 -8.10 -7.81
N LYS A 94 16.90 -8.39 -7.66
CA LYS A 94 16.25 -9.52 -8.35
C LYS A 94 15.78 -9.20 -9.77
N GLN A 95 15.49 -7.93 -10.07
CA GLN A 95 14.86 -7.51 -11.32
C GLN A 95 15.72 -6.46 -12.02
N PRO A 96 16.40 -6.80 -13.12
CA PRO A 96 17.31 -5.87 -13.82
C PRO A 96 16.66 -4.57 -14.29
N LYS A 97 15.34 -4.58 -14.51
CA LYS A 97 14.55 -3.40 -14.94
C LYS A 97 14.18 -2.46 -13.79
N THR A 98 14.31 -2.90 -12.54
CA THR A 98 13.94 -2.11 -11.37
C THR A 98 15.14 -1.30 -10.91
N GLY A 99 15.05 0.03 -11.04
CA GLY A 99 16.10 0.93 -10.59
C GLY A 99 16.26 0.99 -9.07
N PHE A 100 17.36 1.59 -8.62
CA PHE A 100 17.69 1.75 -7.20
C PHE A 100 16.58 2.51 -6.42
N PRO A 101 16.29 2.14 -5.17
CA PRO A 101 15.30 2.85 -4.34
C PRO A 101 15.61 4.34 -4.21
N ARG A 102 14.60 5.19 -4.38
CA ARG A 102 14.76 6.66 -4.37
C ARG A 102 14.17 7.29 -3.13
N PHE A 103 14.80 8.34 -2.63
CA PHE A 103 14.25 9.18 -1.57
C PHE A 103 12.87 9.72 -1.96
N LYS A 104 11.94 9.64 -1.01
CA LYS A 104 10.58 10.18 -1.14
C LYS A 104 10.58 11.67 -0.82
N SER A 105 9.94 12.47 -1.67
CA SER A 105 9.85 13.92 -1.49
C SER A 105 8.43 14.35 -1.16
N LYS A 106 8.29 15.36 -0.28
CA LYS A 106 7.01 16.03 0.01
C LYS A 106 6.42 16.70 -1.22
N LYS A 107 7.26 17.20 -2.13
CA LYS A 107 6.86 18.02 -3.28
C LYS A 107 6.27 17.20 -4.43
N ARG A 108 6.40 15.87 -4.43
CA ARG A 108 5.95 15.00 -5.54
C ARG A 108 4.46 14.64 -5.49
N ASN A 109 3.68 15.20 -4.55
CA ASN A 109 2.23 14.94 -4.37
C ASN A 109 1.85 13.45 -4.31
N LYS A 110 2.76 12.59 -3.80
CA LYS A 110 2.56 11.15 -3.59
C LYS A 110 2.40 10.85 -2.10
N ASN A 111 1.31 11.35 -1.53
CA ASN A 111 0.96 11.12 -0.12
C ASN A 111 0.24 9.79 0.00
N SER A 112 0.90 8.78 0.58
CA SER A 112 0.29 7.49 0.85
C SER A 112 0.95 6.79 2.03
N TYR A 113 0.18 5.95 2.72
CA TYR A 113 0.70 4.97 3.68
C TYR A 113 -0.12 3.68 3.60
N SER A 114 0.51 2.59 4.00
CA SER A 114 -0.10 1.26 4.03
C SER A 114 -0.15 0.77 5.47
N THR A 115 -1.25 0.13 5.86
CA THR A 115 -1.38 -0.57 7.14
C THR A 115 -1.97 -1.96 6.91
N VAL A 116 -1.69 -2.90 7.80
CA VAL A 116 -2.06 -4.32 7.67
C VAL A 116 -3.11 -4.66 8.72
N CYS A 117 -4.06 -5.50 8.31
CA CYS A 117 -5.07 -6.03 9.19
C CYS A 117 -4.45 -7.07 10.12
N ILE A 118 -4.45 -6.77 11.41
CA ILE A 118 -3.97 -7.65 12.48
C ILE A 118 -5.02 -7.61 13.58
N ASN A 119 -5.52 -8.78 13.96
CA ASN A 119 -6.47 -8.94 15.06
C ASN A 119 -7.69 -8.00 14.97
N GLY A 120 -8.23 -7.79 13.76
CA GLY A 120 -9.42 -6.97 13.54
C GLY A 120 -9.25 -5.46 13.75
N ASN A 121 -8.01 -4.96 13.79
CA ASN A 121 -7.71 -3.53 13.93
C ASN A 121 -8.23 -2.66 12.77
N ILE A 122 -8.53 -3.27 11.62
CA ILE A 122 -9.13 -2.64 10.45
C ILE A 122 -10.46 -3.34 10.18
N THR A 123 -11.52 -2.56 10.09
CA THR A 123 -12.86 -3.07 9.78
C THR A 123 -13.50 -2.27 8.66
N LEU A 124 -14.33 -2.94 7.87
CA LEU A 124 -15.14 -2.34 6.82
C LEU A 124 -16.58 -2.78 7.06
N SER A 125 -17.43 -1.84 7.48
CA SER A 125 -18.85 -2.12 7.77
C SER A 125 -19.71 -0.88 7.60
N ASN A 126 -20.96 -1.05 7.18
CA ASN A 126 -21.98 0.00 7.09
C ASN A 126 -21.52 1.26 6.32
N GLY A 127 -20.68 1.11 5.28
CA GLY A 127 -20.13 2.25 4.53
C GLY A 127 -19.04 3.04 5.27
N TYR A 128 -18.47 2.47 6.33
CA TYR A 128 -17.35 3.04 7.08
C TYR A 128 -16.12 2.12 7.05
N LEU A 129 -14.96 2.75 6.96
CA LEU A 129 -13.66 2.11 7.13
C LEU A 129 -13.07 2.56 8.47
N ARG A 130 -12.80 1.62 9.37
CA ARG A 130 -12.07 1.89 10.61
C ARG A 130 -10.59 1.62 10.40
N LEU A 131 -9.74 2.59 10.74
CA LEU A 131 -8.28 2.46 10.69
C LEU A 131 -7.66 2.71 12.09
N PRO A 132 -6.52 2.06 12.41
CA PRO A 132 -5.78 2.34 13.64
C PRO A 132 -5.40 3.82 13.73
N LYS A 133 -5.50 4.41 14.93
CA LYS A 133 -5.24 5.83 15.25
C LYS A 133 -6.13 6.87 14.55
N ILE A 134 -6.67 6.58 13.36
CA ILE A 134 -7.53 7.51 12.59
C ILE A 134 -9.01 7.38 12.98
N GLY A 135 -9.46 6.18 13.38
CA GLY A 135 -10.85 5.92 13.71
C GLY A 135 -11.72 5.57 12.50
N GLN A 136 -13.03 5.79 12.60
CA GLN A 136 -14.01 5.47 11.55
C GLN A 136 -14.12 6.59 10.52
N ILE A 137 -14.08 6.22 9.25
CA ILE A 137 -14.06 7.15 8.12
C ILE A 137 -15.15 6.74 7.14
N ARG A 138 -15.96 7.71 6.71
CA ARG A 138 -17.00 7.45 5.70
C ARG A 138 -16.36 7.02 4.38
N LEU A 139 -16.86 5.94 3.81
CA LEU A 139 -16.39 5.32 2.59
C LEU A 139 -17.53 5.20 1.57
N LYS A 140 -17.32 5.65 0.33
CA LYS A 140 -18.28 5.44 -0.76
C LYS A 140 -18.03 4.08 -1.41
N GLN A 141 -18.73 3.07 -0.90
CA GLN A 141 -18.66 1.71 -1.40
C GLN A 141 -19.56 1.58 -2.63
N HIS A 142 -18.94 1.58 -3.81
CA HIS A 142 -19.64 1.44 -5.10
C HIS A 142 -19.45 0.05 -5.71
N ARG A 143 -18.84 -0.88 -4.96
CA ARG A 143 -18.62 -2.28 -5.35
C ARG A 143 -18.91 -3.16 -4.14
N ILE A 144 -19.66 -4.23 -4.37
CA ILE A 144 -19.90 -5.26 -3.36
C ILE A 144 -18.63 -6.09 -3.24
N ILE A 145 -18.24 -6.39 -2.00
CA ILE A 145 -17.12 -7.29 -1.72
C ILE A 145 -17.72 -8.67 -1.52
N PRO A 146 -17.32 -9.70 -2.29
CA PRO A 146 -17.88 -11.03 -2.14
C PRO A 146 -17.66 -11.59 -0.74
N GLU A 147 -18.57 -12.46 -0.30
CA GLU A 147 -18.38 -13.21 0.94
C GLU A 147 -17.15 -14.12 0.86
N GLY A 148 -16.54 -14.39 2.02
CA GLY A 148 -15.28 -15.15 2.11
C GLY A 148 -14.00 -14.35 1.80
N TYR A 149 -14.11 -13.10 1.32
CA TYR A 149 -12.93 -12.25 1.09
C TYR A 149 -12.35 -11.74 2.42
N ARG A 150 -11.09 -12.06 2.68
CA ARG A 150 -10.40 -11.68 3.92
C ARG A 150 -9.59 -10.40 3.72
N LEU A 151 -9.87 -9.36 4.51
CA LEU A 151 -9.13 -8.10 4.47
C LEU A 151 -7.68 -8.30 4.94
N LYS A 152 -6.71 -7.99 4.09
CA LYS A 152 -5.27 -8.12 4.39
C LYS A 152 -4.62 -6.79 4.74
N SER A 153 -4.85 -5.76 3.96
CA SER A 153 -4.21 -4.46 4.16
C SER A 153 -5.00 -3.34 3.52
N VAL A 154 -4.71 -2.11 3.96
CA VAL A 154 -5.27 -0.89 3.38
C VAL A 154 -4.15 0.07 3.06
N THR A 155 -4.14 0.57 1.83
CA THR A 155 -3.31 1.70 1.44
C THR A 155 -4.18 2.95 1.31
N VAL A 156 -3.94 3.94 2.17
CA VAL A 156 -4.58 5.25 2.06
C VAL A 156 -3.69 6.15 1.20
N SER A 157 -4.30 6.86 0.27
CA SER A 157 -3.61 7.83 -0.61
C SER A 157 -4.39 9.12 -0.72
N GLN A 158 -3.67 10.23 -0.90
CA GLN A 158 -4.22 11.54 -1.20
C GLN A 158 -3.72 11.98 -2.58
N THR A 159 -4.66 12.36 -3.43
CA THR A 159 -4.37 12.92 -4.76
C THR A 159 -4.02 14.41 -4.67
N PRO A 160 -3.40 15.00 -5.70
CA PRO A 160 -3.03 16.42 -5.71
C PRO A 160 -4.22 17.38 -5.47
N SER A 161 -5.43 16.99 -5.85
CA SER A 161 -6.67 17.76 -5.60
C SER A 161 -7.20 17.64 -4.16
N GLY A 162 -6.38 17.16 -3.21
CA GLY A 162 -6.76 16.97 -1.80
C GLY A 162 -7.68 15.76 -1.56
N LYS A 163 -7.96 14.99 -2.62
CA LYS A 163 -8.94 13.91 -2.61
C LYS A 163 -8.32 12.61 -2.05
N TYR A 164 -8.89 12.04 -0.98
CA TYR A 164 -8.48 10.76 -0.34
C TYR A 164 -9.11 9.48 -0.92
N TYR A 165 -8.33 8.40 -0.99
CA TYR A 165 -8.76 7.07 -1.43
C TYR A 165 -8.16 5.97 -0.53
N ALA A 166 -8.93 4.91 -0.29
CA ALA A 166 -8.47 3.69 0.36
C ALA A 166 -8.45 2.54 -0.67
N SER A 167 -7.28 1.95 -0.88
CA SER A 167 -7.12 0.69 -1.63
C SER A 167 -7.06 -0.46 -0.63
N ILE A 168 -8.12 -1.24 -0.57
CA ILE A 168 -8.29 -2.34 0.38
C ILE A 168 -7.94 -3.64 -0.33
N LEU A 169 -6.88 -4.31 0.14
CA LEU A 169 -6.43 -5.60 -0.38
C LEU A 169 -7.16 -6.73 0.35
N PHE A 170 -7.81 -7.59 -0.41
CA PHE A 170 -8.44 -8.81 0.07
C PHE A 170 -7.70 -10.04 -0.47
N GLU A 171 -7.62 -11.07 0.36
CA GLU A 171 -7.20 -12.41 -0.01
C GLU A 171 -8.44 -13.31 -0.08
N TYR A 172 -8.51 -14.17 -1.09
CA TYR A 172 -9.62 -15.08 -1.29
C TYR A 172 -9.13 -16.41 -1.87
N GLU A 173 -9.93 -17.46 -1.71
CA GLU A 173 -9.71 -18.74 -2.37
C GLU A 173 -10.11 -18.64 -3.83
N ASP A 174 -9.15 -18.87 -4.71
CA ASP A 174 -9.38 -18.78 -6.15
C ASP A 174 -9.98 -20.08 -6.63
N GLN A 175 -11.31 -20.11 -6.78
CA GLN A 175 -11.97 -21.21 -7.44
C GLN A 175 -11.94 -20.95 -8.94
N VAL A 176 -10.86 -21.39 -9.58
CA VAL A 176 -10.80 -21.45 -11.05
C VAL A 176 -11.83 -22.49 -11.49
N GLN A 177 -13.03 -22.03 -11.83
CA GLN A 177 -14.01 -22.90 -12.46
C GLN A 177 -13.52 -23.19 -13.89
N GLU A 178 -13.12 -24.44 -14.14
CA GLU A 178 -12.92 -24.93 -15.49
C GLU A 178 -14.26 -24.86 -16.24
N ARG A 179 -14.43 -23.79 -17.02
CA ARG A 179 -15.54 -23.71 -17.95
C ARG A 179 -15.23 -24.66 -19.10
N LYS A 180 -16.03 -25.72 -19.26
CA LYS A 180 -16.03 -26.52 -20.49
C LYS A 180 -16.27 -25.57 -21.66
N LEU A 181 -15.27 -25.41 -22.51
CA LEU A 181 -15.33 -24.58 -23.71
C LEU A 181 -16.32 -25.23 -24.68
N GLN A 182 -17.55 -24.73 -24.73
CA GLN A 182 -18.58 -25.25 -25.63
C GLN A 182 -18.54 -24.60 -27.03
N LYS A 183 -17.95 -23.42 -27.14
CA LYS A 183 -17.89 -22.64 -28.39
C LYS A 183 -16.57 -21.89 -28.47
N PHE A 184 -15.90 -22.00 -29.61
CA PHE A 184 -14.71 -21.22 -29.93
C PHE A 184 -15.13 -20.09 -30.85
N LEU A 185 -14.70 -18.87 -30.54
CA LEU A 185 -14.88 -17.70 -31.40
C LEU A 185 -13.48 -17.20 -31.76
N GLY A 186 -13.12 -17.29 -33.04
CA GLY A 186 -11.90 -16.66 -33.54
C GLY A 186 -12.16 -15.18 -33.74
N LEU A 187 -11.26 -14.32 -33.26
CA LEU A 187 -11.28 -12.89 -33.53
C LEU A 187 -10.01 -12.57 -34.31
N ASP A 188 -10.16 -12.08 -35.54
CA ASP A 188 -9.05 -11.60 -36.36
C ASP A 188 -9.13 -10.07 -36.50
N PHE A 189 -7.99 -9.42 -36.69
CA PHE A 189 -7.94 -7.97 -36.83
C PHE A 189 -8.51 -7.53 -38.19
N SER A 190 -9.34 -6.48 -38.20
CA SER A 190 -9.87 -5.86 -39.42
C SER A 190 -9.56 -4.37 -39.39
N MET A 191 -8.93 -3.84 -40.45
CA MET A 191 -8.67 -2.40 -40.55
C MET A 191 -9.96 -1.58 -40.69
N HIS A 192 -11.03 -2.16 -41.22
CA HIS A 192 -12.28 -1.45 -41.47
C HIS A 192 -13.23 -1.49 -40.27
N GLU A 193 -13.21 -2.59 -39.50
CA GLU A 193 -14.21 -2.87 -38.45
C GLU A 193 -13.59 -3.16 -37.08
N LEU A 194 -12.29 -2.86 -36.91
CA LEU A 194 -11.44 -3.16 -35.74
C LEU A 194 -11.12 -4.66 -35.57
N TYR A 195 -12.10 -5.54 -35.70
CA TYR A 195 -11.92 -6.99 -35.74
C TYR A 195 -13.07 -7.65 -36.52
N ARG A 196 -12.84 -8.88 -36.97
CA ARG A 196 -13.84 -9.75 -37.57
C ARG A 196 -13.89 -11.06 -36.79
N ASP A 197 -15.09 -11.56 -36.51
CA ASP A 197 -15.23 -12.85 -35.84
C ASP A 197 -15.32 -14.00 -36.86
N SER A 198 -15.18 -15.24 -36.38
CA SER A 198 -15.27 -16.43 -37.23
C SER A 198 -16.67 -16.69 -37.80
N ASN A 199 -17.69 -15.89 -37.46
CA ASN A 199 -19.06 -15.99 -37.96
C ASN A 199 -19.40 -14.93 -39.02
N GLY A 200 -18.50 -13.98 -39.32
CA GLY A 200 -18.62 -13.07 -40.46
C GLY A 200 -18.89 -11.63 -40.08
#